data_AF-A0A9X0U2W3-F1
#
_entry.id   AF-A0A9X0U2W3-F1
#
_cell.length_a   1.000
_cell.length_b   1.000
_cell.length_c   1.000
_cell.angle_alpha   90.00
_cell.angle_beta   90.00
_cell.angle_gamma   90.00
#
_symmetry.space_group_name_H-M   'P 1'
#
loop_
_entity.id
_entity.type
_entity.pdbx_description
1 polymer ?
#
loop_
_entity_poly.entity_id
_entity_poly.type
_entity_poly.pdbx_seq_one_letter_code
_entity_poly.pdbx_strand_id
1 'polypeptide(L)'
;MSQIGLGDAMGELRDASIRALRAADVLLRCGGGRSVFLRMPAPASSGDTTEQLGLAVPTFQDVALEPVVFRKARATLAAGKAATSELLVSATAVNALVGLMGYSAANVLFATAFGVLIDDVLMEIESASESELGGATYVYRLMLRAPLALMV
;
A
#
# COMPACT_ATOMS: atom_id res chain seq x y z
N MET A 1 0.80 -2.72 -44.29
CA MET A 1 1.80 -2.99 -43.22
C MET A 1 1.62 -1.92 -42.13
N SER A 2 0.82 -2.16 -41.06
CA SER A 2 0.98 -1.42 -39.78
C SER A 2 -0.03 -1.73 -38.64
N GLN A 3 -0.99 -2.65 -38.80
CA GLN A 3 -1.93 -2.95 -37.68
C GLN A 3 -1.70 -4.30 -36.99
N ILE A 4 -1.13 -5.29 -37.68
CA ILE A 4 -0.87 -6.62 -37.10
C ILE A 4 0.27 -6.59 -36.06
N GLY A 5 1.30 -5.77 -36.28
CA GLY A 5 2.44 -5.67 -35.35
C GLY A 5 2.14 -4.92 -34.04
N LEU A 6 1.13 -4.03 -34.02
CA LEU A 6 0.76 -3.30 -32.80
C LEU A 6 -0.08 -4.16 -31.85
N GLY A 7 -0.96 -5.01 -32.40
CA GLY A 7 -1.78 -5.93 -31.60
C GLY A 7 -0.95 -6.99 -30.88
N ASP A 8 0.07 -7.52 -31.57
CA ASP A 8 0.99 -8.52 -31.01
C ASP A 8 1.85 -7.94 -29.88
N ALA A 9 2.46 -6.78 -30.11
CA ALA A 9 3.25 -6.08 -29.10
C ALA A 9 2.45 -5.71 -27.85
N MET A 10 1.18 -5.30 -28.01
CA MET A 10 0.29 -5.02 -26.88
C MET A 10 -0.07 -6.30 -26.10
N GLY A 11 -0.23 -7.43 -26.80
CA GLY A 11 -0.44 -8.74 -26.19
C GLY A 11 0.77 -9.17 -25.35
N GLU A 12 1.97 -9.03 -25.89
CA GLU A 12 3.22 -9.34 -25.18
C GLU A 12 3.41 -8.48 -23.93
N LEU A 13 3.13 -7.17 -24.02
CA LEU A 13 3.20 -6.27 -22.86
C LEU A 13 2.24 -6.70 -21.76
N ARG A 14 1.00 -7.04 -22.10
CA ARG A 14 0.00 -7.49 -21.12
C ARG A 14 0.43 -8.78 -20.42
N ASP A 15 0.96 -9.73 -21.19
CA ASP A 15 1.45 -10.99 -20.64
C ASP A 15 2.67 -10.78 -19.73
N ALA A 16 3.57 -9.86 -20.10
CA ALA A 16 4.69 -9.47 -19.27
C ALA A 16 4.22 -8.84 -17.93
N SER A 17 3.23 -7.95 -17.98
CA SER A 17 2.62 -7.36 -16.77
C SER A 17 2.04 -8.42 -15.83
N ILE A 18 1.31 -9.40 -16.35
CA ILE A 18 0.74 -10.50 -15.54
C ILE A 18 1.85 -11.34 -14.90
N ARG A 19 2.92 -11.64 -15.65
CA ARG A 19 4.08 -12.37 -15.12
C ARG A 19 4.80 -11.57 -14.04
N ALA A 20 4.98 -10.27 -14.22
CA ALA A 20 5.60 -9.39 -13.24
C ALA A 20 4.78 -9.31 -11.94
N LEU A 21 3.46 -9.20 -12.03
CA LEU A 21 2.56 -9.22 -10.88
C LEU A 21 2.71 -10.51 -10.06
N ARG A 22 2.70 -11.67 -10.72
CA ARG A 22 2.88 -12.97 -10.05
C ARG A 22 4.29 -13.14 -9.50
N ALA A 23 5.30 -12.71 -10.24
CA ALA A 23 6.69 -12.78 -9.79
C ALA A 23 6.89 -11.92 -8.54
N ALA A 24 6.37 -10.70 -8.52
CA ALA A 24 6.41 -9.81 -7.37
C ALA A 24 5.77 -10.45 -6.13
N ASP A 25 4.59 -11.05 -6.29
CA ASP A 25 3.89 -11.80 -5.24
C ASP A 25 4.73 -12.90 -4.61
N VAL A 26 5.43 -13.67 -5.44
CA VAL A 26 6.30 -14.77 -4.99
C VAL A 26 7.57 -14.20 -4.34
N LEU A 27 8.19 -13.20 -4.96
CA LEU A 27 9.41 -12.58 -4.46
C LEU A 27 9.20 -11.90 -3.10
N LEU A 28 8.07 -11.22 -2.91
CA LEU A 28 7.72 -10.64 -1.62
C LEU A 28 7.56 -11.74 -0.56
N ARG A 29 6.87 -12.83 -0.86
CA ARG A 29 6.72 -13.98 0.06
C ARG A 29 8.07 -14.62 0.39
N CYS A 30 8.92 -14.88 -0.61
CA CYS A 30 10.25 -15.45 -0.41
C CYS A 30 11.21 -14.51 0.31
N GLY A 31 11.06 -13.20 0.13
CA GLY A 31 11.91 -12.16 0.71
C GLY A 31 11.61 -11.80 2.17
N GLY A 32 10.83 -12.62 2.88
CA GLY A 32 10.36 -12.33 4.24
C GLY A 32 8.97 -11.70 4.27
N GLY A 33 8.11 -12.08 3.32
CA GLY A 33 6.76 -11.56 3.22
C GLY A 33 5.96 -11.88 4.48
N ARG A 34 5.41 -10.85 5.12
CA ARG A 34 4.57 -10.95 6.31
C ARG A 34 3.23 -10.28 6.10
N SER A 35 2.37 -10.43 7.10
CA SER A 35 1.10 -9.70 7.23
C SER A 35 1.32 -8.47 8.11
N VAL A 36 0.75 -7.34 7.72
CA VAL A 36 0.68 -6.12 8.52
C VAL A 36 -0.75 -5.60 8.49
N PHE A 37 -1.11 -4.68 9.39
CA PHE A 37 -2.43 -4.08 9.37
C PHE A 37 -2.38 -2.65 8.83
N LEU A 38 -3.19 -2.37 7.83
CA LEU A 38 -3.49 -1.01 7.40
C LEU A 38 -4.61 -0.48 8.31
N ARG A 39 -4.31 0.54 9.11
CA ARG A 39 -5.30 1.15 10.01
C ARG A 39 -6.10 2.17 9.23
N MET A 40 -7.40 1.91 9.09
CA MET A 40 -8.34 2.74 8.34
C MET A 40 -9.35 3.37 9.31
N PRO A 41 -9.91 4.54 9.00
CA PRO A 41 -11.11 5.00 9.69
C PRO A 41 -12.23 3.97 9.51
N ALA A 42 -12.93 3.65 10.60
CA ALA A 42 -14.09 2.77 10.51
C ALA A 42 -15.25 3.49 9.81
N PRO A 43 -16.07 2.76 9.03
CA PRO A 43 -17.23 3.36 8.40
C PRO A 43 -18.24 3.82 9.45
N ALA A 44 -18.84 4.99 9.22
CA ALA A 44 -19.90 5.50 10.08
C ALA A 44 -21.13 4.58 10.04
N SER A 45 -21.71 4.33 11.21
CA SER A 45 -22.98 3.64 11.36
C SER A 45 -24.12 4.58 10.97
N SER A 46 -24.86 4.22 9.92
CA SER A 46 -25.96 5.05 9.39
C SER A 46 -27.11 5.30 10.37
N GLY A 47 -27.12 4.61 11.52
CA GLY A 47 -28.13 4.76 12.57
C GLY A 47 -27.71 5.61 13.77
N ASP A 48 -26.46 6.06 13.85
CA ASP A 48 -25.96 6.81 15.00
C ASP A 48 -25.97 8.33 14.74
N THR A 49 -26.97 9.01 15.31
CA THR A 49 -27.09 10.48 15.22
C THR A 49 -25.90 11.19 15.87
N THR A 50 -25.21 10.56 16.82
CA THR A 50 -24.03 11.17 17.46
C THR A 50 -22.82 11.18 16.54
N GLU A 51 -22.65 10.17 15.69
CA GLU A 51 -21.61 10.14 14.64
C GLU A 51 -21.87 11.21 13.57
N GLN A 52 -23.14 11.40 13.16
CA GLN A 52 -23.53 12.42 12.17
C GLN A 52 -23.29 13.85 12.67
N LEU A 53 -23.44 14.08 13.97
CA LEU A 53 -23.17 15.37 14.62
C LEU A 53 -21.69 15.55 14.98
N GLY A 54 -20.82 14.58 14.68
CA GLY A 54 -19.40 14.62 15.04
C GLY A 54 -19.14 14.54 16.55
N LEU A 55 -20.12 14.07 17.32
CA LEU A 55 -20.05 13.93 18.78
C LEU A 55 -19.48 12.56 19.22
N ALA A 56 -19.51 11.58 18.32
CA ALA A 56 -18.92 10.27 18.57
C ALA A 56 -17.40 10.28 18.35
N VAL A 57 -16.69 9.49 19.16
CA VAL A 57 -15.25 9.30 19.01
C VAL A 57 -15.00 8.47 17.73
N PRO A 58 -14.18 8.95 16.77
CA PRO A 58 -13.84 8.19 15.58
C PRO A 58 -13.22 6.85 15.94
N THR A 59 -13.76 5.78 15.37
CA THR A 59 -13.22 4.43 15.53
C THR A 59 -12.34 4.07 14.34
N PHE A 60 -11.45 3.12 14.55
CA PHE A 60 -10.55 2.61 13.52
C PHE A 60 -10.79 1.13 13.31
N GLN A 61 -10.57 0.70 12.07
CA GLN A 61 -10.54 -0.71 11.69
C GLN A 61 -9.15 -1.07 11.19
N ASP A 62 -8.69 -2.27 11.52
CA ASP A 62 -7.41 -2.80 11.10
C ASP A 62 -7.64 -3.82 9.99
N VAL A 63 -7.13 -3.52 8.80
CA VAL A 63 -7.32 -4.34 7.60
C VAL A 63 -6.01 -5.02 7.25
N ALA A 64 -6.04 -6.35 7.15
CA ALA A 64 -4.84 -7.13 6.84
C ALA A 64 -4.32 -6.78 5.43
N LEU A 65 -3.01 -6.60 5.33
CA LEU A 65 -2.28 -6.31 4.10
C LEU A 65 -1.12 -7.30 3.95
N GLU A 66 -1.22 -8.17 2.95
CA GLU A 66 -0.23 -9.22 2.68
C GLU A 66 -0.23 -9.67 1.21
N PRO A 67 0.94 -10.05 0.66
CA PRO A 67 2.25 -10.08 1.30
C PRO A 67 2.93 -8.70 1.29
N VAL A 68 3.64 -8.40 2.38
CA VAL A 68 4.48 -7.19 2.49
C VAL A 68 5.89 -7.49 2.97
N VAL A 69 6.87 -6.70 2.55
CA VAL A 69 8.24 -6.73 3.06
C VAL A 69 8.57 -5.37 3.68
N PHE A 70 8.87 -5.38 4.97
CA PHE A 70 9.31 -4.20 5.71
C PHE A 70 10.82 -4.19 5.85
N ARG A 71 11.46 -3.07 5.52
CA ARG A 71 12.91 -2.89 5.66
C ARG A 71 13.25 -1.47 6.05
N LYS A 72 14.38 -1.27 6.73
CA LYS A 72 14.92 0.07 6.96
C LYS A 72 15.35 0.67 5.63
N ALA A 73 14.88 1.87 5.29
CA ALA A 73 15.36 2.55 4.11
C ALA A 73 16.82 2.94 4.35
N ARG A 74 17.68 2.74 3.35
CA ARG A 74 19.06 3.21 3.43
C ARG A 74 19.00 4.73 3.57
N ALA A 75 19.61 5.27 4.62
CA ALA A 75 19.70 6.72 4.82
C ALA A 75 20.30 7.36 3.56
N THR A 76 19.46 7.97 2.73
CA THR A 76 19.94 8.91 1.73
C THR A 76 20.61 10.05 2.48
N LEU A 77 21.85 10.36 2.12
CA LEU A 77 22.84 11.27 2.73
C LEU A 77 22.38 12.72 3.03
N ALA A 78 21.09 13.01 3.16
CA ALA A 78 20.57 14.26 3.70
C ALA A 78 20.61 14.19 5.24
N ALA A 79 21.69 14.72 5.81
CA ALA A 79 21.88 14.84 7.26
C ALA A 79 20.65 15.46 7.92
N GLY A 80 20.02 14.72 8.85
CA GLY A 80 19.00 15.26 9.77
C GLY A 80 17.56 14.77 9.60
N LYS A 81 17.25 13.86 8.67
CA LYS A 81 15.91 13.21 8.63
C LYS A 81 15.90 11.92 9.45
N ALA A 82 14.83 11.75 10.23
CA ALA A 82 14.58 10.54 11.01
C ALA A 82 14.65 9.27 10.15
N ALA A 83 15.01 8.14 10.76
CA ALA A 83 15.13 6.87 10.07
C ALA A 83 13.83 6.53 9.32
N THR A 84 13.87 6.66 7.99
CA THR A 84 12.75 6.27 7.15
C THR A 84 12.80 4.77 6.97
N SER A 85 11.63 4.13 7.05
CA SER A 85 11.47 2.72 6.74
C SER A 85 10.70 2.59 5.44
N GLU A 86 10.84 1.45 4.78
CA GLU A 86 10.19 1.18 3.50
C GLU A 86 9.34 -0.07 3.66
N LEU A 87 8.11 0.00 3.16
CA LEU A 87 7.21 -1.13 3.04
C LEU A 87 6.94 -1.40 1.56
N LEU A 88 7.37 -2.57 1.09
CA LEU A 88 7.01 -3.07 -0.22
C LEU A 88 5.75 -3.91 -0.09
N VAL A 89 4.75 -3.59 -0.89
CA VAL A 89 3.43 -4.19 -0.84
C VAL A 89 3.09 -4.74 -2.22
N SER A 90 2.57 -5.96 -2.27
CA SER A 90 2.07 -6.51 -3.52
C SER A 90 0.92 -5.66 -4.07
N ALA A 91 0.94 -5.39 -5.38
CA ALA A 91 -0.22 -4.78 -6.04
C ALA A 91 -1.47 -5.68 -6.04
N THR A 92 -1.33 -7.02 -5.98
CA THR A 92 -2.51 -7.90 -5.87
C THR A 92 -3.26 -7.66 -4.57
N ALA A 93 -2.53 -7.52 -3.46
CA ALA A 93 -3.07 -7.23 -2.14
C ALA A 93 -3.78 -5.88 -2.09
N VAL A 94 -3.13 -4.85 -2.64
CA VAL A 94 -3.67 -3.50 -2.69
C VAL A 94 -4.94 -3.43 -3.54
N ASN A 95 -4.92 -4.04 -4.73
CA ASN A 95 -6.08 -4.06 -5.61
C ASN A 95 -7.27 -4.80 -5.00
N ALA A 96 -7.02 -5.88 -4.25
CA ALA A 96 -8.08 -6.57 -3.50
C ALA A 96 -8.70 -5.65 -2.43
N LEU A 97 -7.89 -4.89 -1.69
CA LEU A 97 -8.37 -3.93 -0.69
C LEU A 97 -9.11 -2.74 -1.29
N VAL A 98 -8.59 -2.18 -2.39
CA VAL A 98 -9.25 -1.10 -3.14
C VAL A 98 -10.65 -1.54 -3.57
N GLY A 99 -10.76 -2.74 -4.15
CA GLY A 99 -12.05 -3.31 -4.56
C GLY A 99 -12.97 -3.61 -3.39
N LEU A 100 -12.45 -4.19 -2.31
CA LEU A 100 -13.21 -4.55 -1.11
C LEU A 100 -13.80 -3.34 -0.38
N MET A 101 -13.01 -2.26 -0.25
CA MET A 101 -13.42 -1.04 0.45
C MET A 101 -14.05 0.03 -0.46
N GLY A 102 -14.16 -0.25 -1.76
CA GLY A 102 -14.81 0.65 -2.72
C GLY A 102 -14.00 1.93 -3.01
N TYR A 103 -12.68 1.91 -2.86
CA TYR A 103 -11.84 3.03 -3.26
C TYR A 103 -11.67 3.08 -4.79
N SER A 104 -11.49 4.28 -5.33
CA SER A 104 -11.29 4.46 -6.78
C SER A 104 -9.87 4.10 -7.24
N ALA A 105 -8.88 4.20 -6.35
CA ALA A 105 -7.47 3.94 -6.64
C ALA A 105 -6.65 3.69 -5.36
N ALA A 106 -5.47 3.09 -5.52
CA ALA A 106 -4.56 2.77 -4.43
C ALA A 106 -4.03 4.03 -3.71
N ASN A 107 -3.76 5.12 -4.43
CA ASN A 107 -3.33 6.37 -3.82
C ASN A 107 -4.40 6.96 -2.87
N VAL A 108 -5.68 6.83 -3.22
CA VAL A 108 -6.80 7.26 -2.37
C VAL A 108 -6.89 6.37 -1.12
N LEU A 109 -6.73 5.05 -1.28
CA LEU A 109 -6.63 4.11 -0.17
C LEU A 109 -5.53 4.53 0.81
N PHE A 110 -4.30 4.74 0.34
CA PHE A 110 -3.16 5.09 1.20
C PHE A 110 -3.28 6.49 1.80
N ALA A 111 -3.87 7.45 1.10
CA ALA A 111 -4.13 8.80 1.63
C ALA A 111 -5.23 8.80 2.70
N THR A 112 -6.15 7.83 2.66
CA THR A 112 -7.23 7.69 3.66
C THR A 112 -6.78 6.88 4.88
N ALA A 113 -5.76 6.04 4.72
CA ALA A 113 -5.21 5.26 5.82
C ALA A 113 -4.60 6.17 6.89
N PHE A 114 -4.86 5.84 8.15
CA PHE A 114 -4.22 6.51 9.29
C PHE A 114 -2.74 6.12 9.41
N GLY A 115 -2.40 4.89 9.01
CA GLY A 115 -1.04 4.39 8.97
C GLY A 115 -0.98 2.88 8.81
N VAL A 116 0.23 2.32 8.97
CA VAL A 116 0.46 0.87 8.93
C VAL A 116 0.92 0.41 10.31
N LEU A 117 0.21 -0.53 10.93
CA LEU A 117 0.65 -1.22 12.13
C LEU A 117 1.65 -2.31 11.77
N ILE A 118 2.83 -2.17 12.33
CA ILE A 118 3.95 -3.08 12.17
C ILE A 118 4.48 -3.43 13.54
N ASP A 119 4.35 -4.69 13.96
CA ASP A 119 4.80 -5.17 15.27
C ASP A 119 4.25 -4.29 16.42
N ASP A 120 2.94 -4.00 16.38
CA ASP A 120 2.20 -3.10 17.29
C ASP A 120 2.61 -1.61 17.26
N VAL A 121 3.52 -1.24 16.37
CA VAL A 121 3.91 0.16 16.14
C VAL A 121 3.14 0.72 14.96
N LEU A 122 2.35 1.77 15.20
CA LEU A 122 1.67 2.51 14.14
C LEU A 122 2.66 3.44 13.42
N MET A 123 2.98 3.10 12.18
CA MET A 123 3.85 3.87 11.30
C MET A 123 3.04 4.81 10.42
N GLU A 124 3.49 6.05 10.26
CA GLU A 124 2.89 7.05 9.39
C GLU A 124 3.33 6.82 7.93
N ILE A 125 2.38 6.88 6.98
CA ILE A 125 2.69 6.82 5.54
C ILE A 125 3.10 8.20 5.06
N GLU A 126 4.39 8.40 4.75
CA GLU A 126 4.90 9.67 4.24
C GLU A 126 4.66 9.84 2.73
N SER A 127 4.80 8.74 2.00
CA SER A 127 4.60 8.73 0.54
C SER A 127 4.36 7.31 0.04
N ALA A 128 3.62 7.21 -1.07
CA ALA A 128 3.41 5.99 -1.82
C ALA A 128 3.95 6.17 -3.24
N SER A 129 4.63 5.16 -3.76
CA SER A 129 5.14 5.12 -5.13
C SER A 129 4.87 3.78 -5.77
N GLU A 130 4.74 3.77 -7.08
CA GLU A 130 4.29 2.61 -7.86
C GLU A 130 5.43 2.10 -8.73
N SER A 131 5.55 0.79 -8.83
CA SER A 131 6.42 0.13 -9.81
C SER A 131 5.56 -0.55 -10.86
N GLU A 132 5.71 -0.12 -12.10
CA GLU A 132 4.86 -0.52 -13.22
C GLU A 132 5.62 -1.30 -14.29
N LEU A 133 4.92 -2.22 -14.95
CA LEU A 133 5.35 -2.84 -16.19
C LEU A 133 4.15 -2.88 -17.13
N GLY A 134 4.30 -2.35 -18.35
CA GLY A 134 3.23 -2.32 -19.35
C GLY A 134 1.97 -1.58 -18.88
N GLY A 135 2.12 -0.54 -18.05
CA GLY A 135 1.00 0.24 -17.50
C GLY A 135 0.23 -0.44 -16.36
N ALA A 136 0.73 -1.57 -15.84
CA ALA A 136 0.17 -2.24 -14.68
C ALA A 136 1.15 -2.19 -13.50
N THR A 137 0.67 -1.70 -12.35
CA THR A 137 1.42 -1.70 -11.10
C THR A 137 1.56 -3.13 -10.58
N TYR A 138 2.79 -3.55 -10.28
CA TYR A 138 3.08 -4.87 -9.71
C TYR A 138 3.52 -4.82 -8.24
N VAL A 139 4.09 -3.69 -7.79
CA VAL A 139 4.46 -3.42 -6.40
C VAL A 139 4.20 -1.96 -6.05
N TYR A 140 3.67 -1.74 -4.85
CA TYR A 140 3.64 -0.44 -4.20
C TYR A 140 4.79 -0.33 -3.20
N ARG A 141 5.44 0.83 -3.17
CA ARG A 141 6.46 1.18 -2.18
C ARG A 141 5.97 2.33 -1.33
N LEU A 142 5.79 2.07 -0.04
CA LEU A 142 5.44 3.08 0.95
C LEU A 142 6.68 3.48 1.74
N MET A 143 6.90 4.79 1.86
CA MET A 143 7.86 5.34 2.82
C MET A 143 7.14 5.58 4.13
N LEU A 144 7.68 5.03 5.20
CA LEU A 144 7.09 5.02 6.53
C LEU A 144 7.97 5.78 7.52
N ARG A 145 7.32 6.52 8.41
CA ARG A 145 7.97 7.19 9.55
C ARG A 145 7.46 6.61 10.86
N ALA A 146 8.38 6.39 11.79
CA ALA A 146 8.00 6.05 13.16
C ALA A 146 7.27 7.23 13.83
N PRO A 147 6.35 6.99 14.77
CA PRO A 147 5.69 8.06 15.50
C PRO A 147 6.71 8.83 16.35
N LEU A 148 6.53 10.15 16.46
CA LEU A 148 7.42 11.05 17.22
C LEU A 148 7.64 10.60 18.67
N ALA A 149 6.66 9.94 19.29
CA ALA A 149 6.74 9.43 20.66
C ALA A 149 7.80 8.32 20.85
N LEU A 150 8.23 7.67 19.78
CA LEU A 150 9.27 6.62 19.80
C LEU A 150 10.64 7.14 19.32
N MET A 151 10.78 8.46 19.09
CA MET A 151 12.00 9.10 18.60
C MET A 151 12.87 9.74 19.71
N VAL A 152 12.61 9.42 20.98
CA VAL A 152 13.32 9.92 22.17
C VAL A 152 14.34 8.89 22.67
#